data_AF-A0ABD0PM00-F1
#
_entry.id   AF-A0ABD0PM00-F1
#
_cell.length_a   1.000
_cell.length_b   1.000
_cell.length_c   1.000
_cell.angle_alpha   90.00
_cell.angle_beta   90.00
_cell.angle_gamma   90.00
#
_symmetry.space_group_name_H-M   'P 1'
#
loop_
_entity.id
_entity.type
_entity.pdbx_description
1 polymer ?
#
loop_
_entity_poly.entity_id
_entity_poly.type
_entity_poly.pdbx_seq_one_letter_code
_entity_poly.pdbx_strand_id
1 'polypeptide(L)'
;MQTEFHHIQTLSVMADVLRRGLLEEVQLEQDVVSKIFPKLDELLALHRSFLVDMETRQRASVQPGMRKNYIIRQIGDILCQQA
;
A
#
# COMPACT_ATOMS: atom_id res chain seq x y z
N MET A 1 0.78 -4.56 8.91
CA MET A 1 1.44 -3.24 8.80
C MET A 1 2.81 -3.30 8.14
N GLN A 2 3.83 -3.94 8.72
CA GLN A 2 5.17 -3.91 8.10
C GLN A 2 5.22 -4.58 6.71
N THR A 3 4.63 -5.76 6.56
CA THR A 3 4.54 -6.44 5.24
C THR A 3 3.76 -5.61 4.22
N GLU A 4 2.69 -4.96 4.68
CA GLU A 4 1.87 -4.06 3.85
C GLU A 4 2.64 -2.83 3.37
N PHE A 5 3.41 -2.20 4.27
CA PHE A 5 4.30 -1.11 3.93
C PHE A 5 5.31 -1.52 2.84
N HIS A 6 5.97 -2.67 3.01
CA HIS A 6 6.87 -3.19 1.98
C HIS A 6 6.13 -3.50 0.67
N HIS A 7 4.90 -3.99 0.73
CA HIS A 7 4.10 -4.23 -0.47
C HIS A 7 3.84 -2.94 -1.26
N ILE A 8 3.45 -1.85 -0.57
CA ILE A 8 3.29 -0.52 -1.20
C ILE A 8 4.61 -0.02 -1.79
N GLN A 9 5.75 -0.25 -1.13
CA GLN A 9 7.05 0.11 -1.68
C GLN A 9 7.33 -0.64 -2.98
N THR A 10 7.07 -1.95 -3.02
CA THR A 10 7.21 -2.75 -4.25
C THR A 10 6.30 -2.22 -5.36
N LEU A 11 5.02 -1.96 -5.09
CA LEU A 11 4.10 -1.41 -6.07
C LEU A 11 4.53 -0.01 -6.56
N SER A 12 5.09 0.82 -5.67
CA SER A 12 5.58 2.15 -6.04
C SER A 12 6.81 2.05 -6.95
N VAL A 13 7.73 1.10 -6.70
CA VAL A 13 8.85 0.82 -7.63
C VAL A 13 8.32 0.37 -8.99
N MET A 14 7.33 -0.51 -9.02
CA MET A 14 6.69 -0.95 -10.26
C MET A 14 6.07 0.23 -11.02
N ALA A 15 5.44 1.18 -10.33
CA ALA A 15 4.72 2.30 -10.94
C ALA A 15 5.65 3.44 -11.39
N ASP A 16 6.57 3.85 -10.51
CA ASP A 16 7.36 5.06 -10.67
C ASP A 16 8.70 4.84 -11.34
N VAL A 17 9.21 3.60 -11.29
CA VAL A 17 10.50 3.24 -11.90
C VAL A 17 10.26 2.34 -13.11
N LEU A 18 9.64 1.16 -12.93
CA LEU A 18 9.57 0.17 -13.99
C LEU A 18 8.59 0.56 -15.09
N ARG A 19 7.34 0.88 -14.75
CA ARG A 19 6.32 1.32 -15.71
C ARG A 19 6.75 2.58 -16.44
N ARG A 20 7.29 3.56 -15.71
CA ARG A 20 7.81 4.80 -16.29
C ARG A 20 8.94 4.52 -17.27
N GLY A 21 9.95 3.73 -16.88
CA GLY A 21 11.05 3.36 -17.76
C GLY A 21 10.62 2.60 -19.01
N LEU A 22 9.62 1.71 -18.91
CA LEU A 22 9.08 1.02 -20.09
C LEU A 22 8.36 1.98 -21.06
N LEU A 23 7.67 3.00 -20.55
CA LEU A 23 6.95 3.97 -21.38
C LEU A 23 7.89 5.03 -21.97
N GLU A 24 8.81 5.56 -21.18
CA GLU A 24 9.63 6.73 -21.54
C GLU A 24 10.93 6.33 -22.24
N GLU A 25 11.66 5.35 -21.70
CA GLU A 25 12.99 4.96 -22.19
C GLU A 25 12.91 3.86 -23.25
N VAL A 26 12.05 2.86 -23.02
CA VAL A 26 11.87 1.73 -23.95
C VAL A 26 10.81 2.04 -25.01
N GLN A 27 9.97 3.07 -24.79
CA GLN A 27 8.89 3.48 -25.69
C GLN A 27 7.92 2.34 -26.02
N LEU A 28 7.66 1.47 -25.05
CA LEU A 28 6.72 0.37 -25.21
C LEU A 28 5.28 0.91 -25.25
N GLU A 29 4.43 0.32 -26.09
CA GLU A 29 3.04 0.75 -26.20
C GLU A 29 2.29 0.64 -24.87
N GLN A 30 1.43 1.63 -24.60
CA GLN A 30 0.70 1.73 -23.35
C GLN A 30 -0.18 0.48 -23.09
N ASP A 31 -0.73 -0.13 -24.12
CA ASP A 31 -1.54 -1.33 -23.99
C ASP A 31 -0.70 -2.54 -23.52
N VAL A 32 0.54 -2.68 -23.99
CA VAL A 32 1.47 -3.73 -23.57
C VAL A 32 1.89 -3.49 -22.12
N VAL A 33 2.25 -2.25 -21.77
CA VAL A 33 2.59 -1.89 -20.38
C VAL A 33 1.42 -2.14 -19.43
N SER A 34 0.19 -1.86 -19.86
CA SER A 34 -1.03 -2.13 -19.07
C SER A 34 -1.28 -3.62 -18.83
N LYS A 35 -0.81 -4.49 -19.74
CA LYS A 35 -0.86 -5.96 -19.56
C LYS A 35 0.22 -6.46 -18.60
N ILE A 36 1.37 -5.79 -18.53
CA ILE A 36 2.47 -6.12 -17.59
C ILE A 36 2.12 -5.68 -16.16
N PHE A 37 1.53 -4.49 -16.03
CA PHE A 37 1.14 -3.89 -14.75
C PHE A 37 -0.37 -3.65 -14.66
N PRO A 38 -1.19 -4.71 -14.72
CA PRO A 38 -2.64 -4.56 -14.68
C PRO A 38 -3.07 -3.97 -13.35
N LYS A 39 -3.92 -2.94 -13.41
CA LYS A 39 -4.55 -2.31 -12.24
C LYS A 39 -3.58 -1.76 -11.18
N LEU A 40 -2.35 -1.42 -11.57
CA LEU A 40 -1.32 -1.01 -10.61
C LEU A 40 -1.71 0.21 -9.77
N ASP A 41 -2.36 1.21 -10.36
CA ASP A 41 -2.79 2.41 -9.64
C ASP A 41 -3.94 2.10 -8.65
N GLU A 42 -4.86 1.21 -9.03
CA GLU A 42 -5.95 0.74 -8.17
C GLU A 42 -5.41 -0.06 -6.98
N LEU A 43 -4.44 -0.96 -7.22
CA LEU A 43 -3.75 -1.70 -6.18
C LEU A 43 -3.03 -0.75 -5.22
N LEU A 44 -2.29 0.24 -5.74
CA LEU A 44 -1.64 1.26 -4.91
C LEU A 44 -2.63 2.01 -4.03
N ALA A 45 -3.77 2.43 -4.58
CA ALA A 45 -4.80 3.14 -3.84
C ALA A 45 -5.39 2.26 -2.73
N LEU A 46 -5.73 1.02 -3.04
CA LEU A 46 -6.29 0.04 -2.10
C LEU A 46 -5.34 -0.21 -0.92
N HIS A 47 -4.09 -0.56 -1.21
CA HIS A 47 -3.10 -0.90 -0.20
C HIS A 47 -2.69 0.31 0.65
N ARG A 48 -2.61 1.51 0.05
CA ARG A 48 -2.39 2.76 0.82
C ARG A 48 -3.53 3.04 1.79
N SER A 49 -4.79 2.92 1.36
CA SER A 49 -5.93 3.09 2.25
C SER A 49 -5.89 2.11 3.42
N PHE A 50 -5.65 0.84 3.12
CA PHE A 50 -5.57 -0.21 4.13
C PHE A 50 -4.46 0.04 5.16
N LEU A 51 -3.27 0.47 4.71
CA LEU A 51 -2.19 0.82 5.62
C LEU A 51 -2.55 2.01 6.51
N VAL A 52 -3.19 3.04 5.95
CA VAL A 52 -3.65 4.22 6.71
C VAL A 52 -4.64 3.83 7.81
N ASP A 53 -5.57 2.91 7.53
CA ASP A 53 -6.53 2.43 8.52
C ASP A 53 -5.83 1.67 9.66
N MET A 54 -4.87 0.81 9.32
CA MET A 54 -4.06 0.10 10.32
C MET A 54 -3.22 1.06 11.18
N GLU A 55 -2.58 2.06 10.58
CA GLU A 55 -1.81 3.08 11.31
C GLU A 55 -2.70 3.94 12.20
N THR A 56 -3.91 4.24 11.75
CA THR A 56 -4.90 4.98 12.55
C THR A 56 -5.33 4.16 13.77
N ARG A 57 -5.58 2.85 13.61
CA ARG A 57 -5.81 1.94 14.73
C ARG A 57 -4.63 1.86 15.69
N GLN A 58 -3.42 1.79 15.17
CA GLN A 58 -2.19 1.78 15.97
C GLN A 58 -2.09 3.05 16.83
N ARG A 59 -2.26 4.24 16.22
CA ARG A 59 -2.24 5.54 16.92
C ARG A 59 -3.30 5.64 18.01
N ALA A 60 -4.51 5.15 17.74
CA ALA A 60 -5.60 5.11 18.73
C ALA A 60 -5.36 4.10 19.88
N SER A 61 -4.42 3.17 19.71
CA SER A 61 -4.12 2.11 20.68
C SER A 61 -2.92 2.44 21.60
N VAL A 62 -2.36 3.64 21.50
CA VAL A 62 -1.24 4.11 22.33
C VAL A 62 -1.69 4.27 23.79
N GLN A 63 -0.91 3.75 24.73
CA GLN A 63 -1.28 3.82 26.15
C GLN A 63 -1.14 5.25 26.72
N PRO A 64 -2.04 5.68 27.62
CA PRO A 64 -1.92 6.98 28.30
C PRO A 64 -0.55 7.14 28.96
N GLY A 65 0.15 8.24 28.65
CA GLY A 65 1.48 8.53 29.20
C GLY A 65 2.66 7.86 28.49
N MET A 66 2.42 6.97 27.52
CA MET A 66 3.48 6.37 26.69
C MET A 66 3.42 6.92 25.27
N ARG A 67 4.57 7.28 24.68
CA ARG A 67 4.62 7.84 23.30
C ARG A 67 4.75 6.80 22.19
N LYS A 68 5.19 5.57 22.51
CA LYS A 68 5.53 4.54 21.51
C LYS A 68 4.90 3.17 21.77
N ASN A 69 4.48 2.88 23.00
CA ASN A 69 3.93 1.57 23.35
C ASN A 69 2.42 1.56 23.10
N TYR A 70 1.95 0.58 22.34
CA TYR A 70 0.55 0.40 21.99
C TYR A 70 0.17 -1.08 22.04
N ILE A 71 -1.11 -1.38 22.27
CA ILE A 71 -1.66 -2.74 22.18
C ILE A 71 -2.94 -2.66 21.35
N ILE A 72 -2.91 -3.22 20.14
CA ILE A 72 -4.10 -3.31 19.29
C ILE A 72 -4.97 -4.46 19.80
N ARG A 73 -6.10 -4.13 20.44
CA ARG A 73 -7.04 -5.13 21.00
C ARG A 73 -8.00 -5.71 19.95
N GLN A 74 -8.21 -4.98 18.86
CA GLN A 74 -9.11 -5.36 17.78
C GLN A 74 -8.55 -4.86 16.45
N ILE A 75 -8.52 -5.74 15.45
CA ILE A 75 -8.10 -5.42 14.08
C ILE A 75 -9.06 -6.02 13.03
N GLY A 76 -9.88 -7.00 13.43
CA GLY A 76 -10.71 -7.77 12.50
C GLY A 76 -11.71 -6.92 11.71
N ASP A 77 -12.19 -5.81 12.26
CA ASP A 77 -13.07 -4.89 11.57
C ASP A 77 -12.40 -4.20 10.37
N ILE A 78 -11.11 -3.83 10.51
CA ILE A 78 -10.31 -3.28 9.39
C ILE A 78 -10.02 -4.37 8.36
N LEU A 79 -9.76 -5.60 8.81
CA LEU A 79 -9.51 -6.73 7.89
C LEU A 79 -10.76 -7.13 7.10
N CYS A 80 -11.95 -7.07 7.70
CA CYS A 80 -13.21 -7.38 7.01
C CYS A 80 -13.57 -6.34 5.95
N GLN A 81 -13.10 -5.10 6.05
CA GLN A 81 -13.32 -4.06 5.03
C GLN A 81 -12.49 -4.28 3.75
N GLN A 82 -11.53 -5.21 3.76
CA GLN A 82 -10.70 -5.58 2.60
C GLN A 82 -11.30 -6.73 1.77
N ALA A 83 -12.31 -7.44 2.29
CA ALA A 83 -12.94 -8.60 1.65
C ALA A 83 -14.17 -8.19 0.83
#